data_AF-A0A2N9HVS5-F1
#
_entry.id   AF-A0A2N9HVS5-F1
#
_cell.length_a   1.000
_cell.length_b   1.000
_cell.length_c   1.000
_cell.angle_alpha   90.00
_cell.angle_beta   90.00
_cell.angle_gamma   90.00
#
_symmetry.space_group_name_H-M   'P 1'
#
loop_
_entity.id
_entity.type
_entity.pdbx_description
1 polymer ?
#
loop_
_entity_poly.entity_id
_entity_poly.type
_entity_poly.pdbx_seq_one_letter_code
_entity_poly.pdbx_strand_id
1 'polypeptide(L)' 'MGFLKNPQAFLRVLQTVIEITSYRFILFTAGFEALDAAVRMIAAEASCLSQRQLSEDCSSLFNNRLFCFNGYVS' A
#
# COMPACT_ATOMS: atom_id res chain seq x y z
N MET A 1 -1.12 18.97 -0.09
CA MET A 1 -1.51 17.58 0.21
C MET A 1 -1.00 17.20 1.61
N GLY A 2 -1.80 17.41 2.67
CA GLY A 2 -1.36 17.21 4.07
C GLY A 2 -1.12 15.74 4.46
N PHE A 3 -1.86 14.80 3.87
CA PHE A 3 -1.78 13.37 4.20
C PHE A 3 -0.48 12.70 3.77
N LEU A 4 0.21 13.23 2.75
CA LEU A 4 1.48 12.70 2.26
C LEU A 4 2.69 13.15 3.09
N LYS A 5 2.50 14.03 4.09
CA LYS A 5 3.57 14.40 5.05
C LYS A 5 3.99 13.21 5.91
N ASN A 6 3.07 12.25 6.14
CA ASN A 6 3.36 11.01 6.84
C ASN A 6 2.69 9.84 6.10
N PRO A 7 3.38 9.23 5.12
CA PRO A 7 2.84 8.14 4.30
C PRO A 7 2.43 6.92 5.13
N GLN A 8 3.12 6.64 6.23
CA GLN A 8 2.78 5.54 7.13
C GLN A 8 1.43 5.79 7.82
N ALA A 9 1.20 7.00 8.34
CA ALA A 9 -0.08 7.36 8.95
C ALA A 9 -1.23 7.26 7.94
N PHE A 10 -1.01 7.68 6.70
CA PHE A 10 -1.97 7.50 5.62
C PHE A 10 -2.31 6.01 5.38
N LEU A 11 -1.30 5.14 5.26
CA LEU A 11 -1.51 3.71 5.06
C LEU A 11 -2.21 3.04 6.26
N ARG A 12 -1.97 3.51 7.50
CA ARG A 12 -2.69 3.04 8.69
C ARG A 12 -4.17 3.45 8.68
N VAL A 13 -4.49 4.66 8.26
CA VAL A 13 -5.89 5.07 8.07
C VAL A 13 -6.56 4.18 7.03
N LEU A 14 -5.87 3.92 5.91
CA LEU A 14 -6.39 3.04 4.86
C LEU A 14 -6.60 1.60 5.39
N GLN A 15 -5.67 1.09 6.19
CA GLN A 15 -5.79 -0.19 6.87
C GLN A 15 -7.06 -0.24 7.73
N THR A 16 -7.29 0.78 8.58
CA THR A 16 -8.50 0.83 9.42
C THR A 16 -9.77 0.84 8.56
N VAL A 17 -9.79 1.61 7.47
CA VAL A 17 -10.92 1.63 6.54
C VAL A 17 -11.14 0.25 5.89
N ILE A 18 -10.06 -0.44 5.52
CA ILE A 18 -10.10 -1.80 4.98
C ILE A 18 -10.57 -2.81 6.03
N GLU A 19 -10.28 -2.61 7.31
CA GLU A 19 -10.72 -3.51 8.38
C GLU A 19 -12.21 -3.34 8.68
N ILE A 20 -12.72 -2.11 8.67
CA ILE A 20 -14.15 -1.82 8.93
C ILE A 20 -15.04 -2.04 7.70
N THR A 21 -14.48 -1.99 6.49
CA THR A 21 -15.22 -2.22 5.25
C THR A 21 -14.83 -3.54 4.60
N SER A 22 -15.71 -4.14 3.82
CA SER A 22 -15.37 -5.32 3.00
C SER A 22 -14.89 -4.94 1.59
N TYR A 23 -14.46 -3.69 1.39
CA TYR A 23 -14.02 -3.20 0.09
C TYR A 23 -12.57 -3.58 -0.22
N ARG A 24 -12.27 -3.61 -1.52
CA ARG A 24 -10.91 -3.72 -2.06
C ARG A 24 -10.51 -2.38 -2.63
N PHE A 25 -9.30 -1.95 -2.33
CA PHE A 25 -8.76 -0.65 -2.71
C PHE A 25 -7.58 -0.82 -3.65
N ILE A 26 -7.43 0.17 -4.54
CA ILE A 26 -6.27 0.30 -5.41
C ILE A 26 -5.60 1.63 -5.06
N LEU A 27 -4.30 1.56 -4.78
CA LEU A 27 -3.46 2.71 -4.50
C LEU A 27 -2.41 2.84 -5.61
N PHE A 28 -2.42 3.96 -6.31
CA PHE A 28 -1.36 4.34 -7.24
C PHE A 28 -0.41 5.27 -6.51
N THR A 29 0.87 4.92 -6.46
CA THR A 29 1.87 5.77 -5.81
C THR A 29 2.36 6.88 -6.73
N ALA A 30 2.17 6.73 -8.05
CA ALA A 30 2.47 7.75 -9.06
C ALA A 30 3.92 8.28 -8.99
N GLY A 31 4.86 7.43 -8.57
CA GLY A 31 6.26 7.81 -8.39
C GLY A 31 6.56 8.65 -7.14
N PHE A 32 5.62 8.75 -6.20
CA PHE A 32 5.88 9.40 -4.93
C PHE A 32 6.72 8.49 -4.01
N GLU A 33 8.04 8.69 -4.04
CA GLU A 33 9.05 7.84 -3.41
C GLU A 33 8.77 7.55 -1.93
N ALA A 34 8.32 8.54 -1.16
CA ALA A 34 8.07 8.35 0.27
C ALA A 34 6.90 7.38 0.54
N LEU A 35 5.90 7.35 -0.34
CA LEU A 35 4.79 6.39 -0.26
C LEU A 35 5.20 5.02 -0.78
N ASP A 36 6.00 4.96 -1.85
CA ASP A 36 6.60 3.72 -2.34
C ASP A 36 7.42 3.02 -1.24
N ALA A 37 8.27 3.76 -0.54
CA ALA A 37 9.07 3.25 0.55
C ALA A 37 8.19 2.75 1.72
N ALA A 38 7.12 3.48 2.06
CA ALA A 38 6.21 3.07 3.12
C ALA A 38 5.41 1.81 2.76
N VAL A 39 4.94 1.70 1.50
CA VAL A 39 4.27 0.50 0.99
C VAL A 39 5.22 -0.71 1.07
N ARG A 40 6.46 -0.58 0.60
CA ARG A 40 7.47 -1.65 0.64
C ARG A 40 7.81 -2.07 2.07
N MET A 41 7.90 -1.11 3.00
CA MET A 41 8.15 -1.39 4.42
C MET A 41 7.02 -2.22 5.04
N ILE A 42 5.76 -1.82 4.83
CA ILE A 42 4.60 -2.55 5.35
C ILE A 42 4.48 -3.93 4.68
N ALA A 43 4.77 -4.02 3.38
CA ALA A 43 4.81 -5.30 2.67
C ALA A 43 5.88 -6.24 3.25
N ALA A 44 7.05 -5.72 3.59
CA ALA A 44 8.12 -6.49 4.21
C ALA A 44 7.75 -6.98 5.62
N GLU A 45 7.11 -6.14 6.44
CA GLU A 45 6.58 -6.54 7.75
C GLU A 45 5.54 -7.67 7.64
N ALA A 46 4.68 -7.61 6.63
CA ALA A 46 3.62 -8.59 6.40
C ALA A 46 4.09 -9.87 5.67
N SER A 47 5.21 -9.83 4.93
CA SER A 47 5.80 -11.02 4.28
C SER A 47 6.29 -12.07 5.28
N CYS A 48 6.56 -11.70 6.53
CA CYS A 48 6.73 -12.64 7.65
C CYS A 48 5.52 -13.58 7.82
N LEU A 49 4.36 -13.17 7.31
CA LEU A 49 3.04 -13.77 7.52
C LEU A 49 2.27 -14.05 6.20
N SER A 50 2.96 -14.26 5.07
CA SER A 50 2.39 -14.70 3.77
C SER A 50 1.79 -13.63 2.83
N GLN A 51 2.46 -12.49 2.63
CA GLN A 51 2.10 -11.59 1.53
C GLN A 51 2.76 -11.97 0.20
N ARG A 52 1.95 -12.10 -0.85
CA ARG A 52 2.37 -12.49 -2.20
C ARG A 52 2.66 -11.22 -3.00
N GLN A 53 3.94 -10.98 -3.31
CA GLN A 53 4.32 -9.99 -4.32
C GLN A 53 3.72 -10.46 -5.66
N LEU A 54 2.76 -9.70 -6.20
CA LEU A 54 1.99 -10.12 -7.39
C LEU A 54 2.80 -9.88 -8.67
N SER A 55 3.60 -8.81 -8.70
CA SER A 55 4.53 -8.44 -9.76
C SER A 55 5.60 -7.49 -9.18
N GLU A 56 6.70 -7.23 -9.90
CA GLU A 56 7.72 -6.25 -9.48
C GLU A 56 7.13 -4.86 -9.21
N ASP A 57 6.07 -4.51 -9.94
CA ASP A 57 5.38 -3.22 -9.85
C ASP A 57 4.12 -3.25 -8.96
N CYS A 58 3.71 -4.42 -8.47
CA CYS A 58 2.45 -4.58 -7.73
C CYS A 58 2.63 -5.30 -6.39
N SER A 59 2.37 -4.57 -5.31
CA SER A 59 2.38 -5.08 -3.94
C SER A 59 0.95 -5.25 -3.43
N SER A 60 0.65 -6.44 -2.92
CA SER A 60 -0.61 -6.74 -2.26
C SER A 60 -0.47 -6.56 -0.74
N LEU A 61 -1.27 -5.69 -0.14
CA LEU A 61 -1.29 -5.40 1.29
C LEU A 61 -2.63 -5.83 1.95
N PHE A 62 -2.62 -5.99 3.27
CA PHE A 62 -3.80 -6.21 4.14
C PHE A 62 -4.72 -7.35 3.69
N ASN A 63 -4.17 -8.57 3.53
CA ASN A 63 -4.87 -9.77 3.07
C ASN A 63 -5.48 -9.64 1.66
N ASN A 64 -4.71 -9.10 0.71
CA ASN A 64 -5.14 -8.90 -0.68
C ASN A 64 -6.37 -8.00 -0.83
N ARG A 65 -6.48 -7.01 0.07
CA ARG A 65 -7.54 -6.00 0.02
C ARG A 65 -7.03 -4.62 -0.37
N LEU A 66 -5.72 -4.41 -0.37
CA LEU A 66 -5.09 -3.22 -0.92
C LEU A 66 -4.07 -3.61 -1.98
N PHE A 67 -4.26 -3.14 -3.19
CA PHE A 67 -3.31 -3.32 -4.28
C PHE A 67 -2.57 -2.01 -4.52
N CYS A 68 -1.26 -2.03 -4.30
CA CYS A 68 -0.39 -0.88 -4.51
C CYS A 68 0.37 -1.05 -5.83
N PHE A 69 0.23 -0.08 -6.73
CA PHE A 69 0.94 -0.03 -7.99
C PHE A 69 2.04 1.03 -7.92
N ASN A 70 3.28 0.56 -8.00
CA ASN A 70 4.45 1.40 -8.18
C ASN A 70 4.59 1.71 -9.67
N GLY A 71 4.45 2.97 -10.05
CA GLY A 71 4.63 3.37 -11.43
C GLY A 71 4.12 4.77 -11.71
N TYR A 72 4.63 5.34 -12.80
CA TYR A 72 4.10 6.56 -13.39
C TYR A 72 3.02 6.14 -14.39
N VAL A 73 1.84 6.75 -14.31
CA VAL A 73 0.88 6.70 -15.41
C VAL A 73 1.40 7.69 -16.45
N SER A 74 2.13 7.19 -17.44
CA SER A 74 2.64 7.99 -18.56
C SER A 74 1.61 8.09 -19.68
#